data_AF-X1IVI3-F1
#
_entry.id   AF-X1IVI3-F1
#
_cell.length_a   1.000
_cell.length_b   1.000
_cell.length_c   1.000
_cell.angle_alpha   90.00
_cell.angle_beta   90.00
_cell.angle_gamma   90.00
#
_symmetry.space_group_name_H-M   'P 1'
#
loop_
_entity.id
_entity.type
_entity.pdbx_description
1 polymer ?
#
loop_
_entity_poly.entity_id
_entity_poly.type
_entity_poly.pdbx_seq_one_letter_code
_entity_poly.pdbx_strand_id
1 'polypeptide(L)' 'LSFNRFKKTMAKELKLILKEQPVGREETPWLDPQREKFARVARECSQAFRHSKLRGAAKIMAMNRWMSERL' A
#
# COMPACT_ATOMS: atom_id res chain seq x y z
N LEU A 1 -14.14 -0.79 -42.57
CA LEU A 1 -14.43 -1.30 -41.20
C LEU A 1 -14.51 -0.10 -40.25
N SER A 2 -15.68 0.17 -39.65
CA SER A 2 -15.92 1.38 -38.85
C SER A 2 -15.11 1.39 -37.55
N PHE A 3 -14.38 2.48 -37.30
CA PHE A 3 -13.55 2.74 -36.12
C PHE A 3 -14.28 2.51 -34.78
N ASN A 4 -15.58 2.81 -34.74
CA ASN A 4 -16.40 2.59 -33.55
C ASN A 4 -16.63 1.11 -33.22
N ARG A 5 -16.60 0.23 -34.23
CA ARG A 5 -16.72 -1.21 -34.01
C ARG A 5 -15.44 -1.77 -33.39
N PHE A 6 -14.27 -1.31 -33.86
CA PHE A 6 -12.95 -1.68 -33.34
C PHE A 6 -12.75 -1.31 -31.86
N LYS A 7 -13.13 -0.09 -31.46
CA LYS A 7 -13.13 0.32 -30.03
C LYS A 7 -13.97 -0.58 -29.14
N LYS A 8 -15.12 -1.04 -29.65
CA LYS A 8 -16.06 -1.87 -28.88
C LYS A 8 -15.56 -3.30 -28.69
N THR A 9 -14.81 -3.85 -29.64
CA THR A 9 -14.14 -5.16 -29.52
C THR A 9 -12.95 -5.08 -28.57
N MET A 10 -12.07 -4.09 -28.76
CA MET A 10 -10.91 -3.86 -27.88
C MET A 10 -11.29 -3.73 -26.42
N ALA A 11 -12.37 -3.00 -26.11
CA ALA A 11 -12.84 -2.83 -24.73
C ALA A 11 -13.37 -4.12 -24.09
N LYS A 12 -13.85 -5.08 -24.90
CA LYS A 12 -14.31 -6.39 -24.40
C LYS A 12 -13.12 -7.31 -24.11
N GLU A 13 -12.15 -7.33 -25.01
CA GLU A 13 -10.91 -8.11 -24.85
C GLU A 13 -10.09 -7.62 -23.66
N LEU A 14 -9.97 -6.30 -23.47
CA LEU A 14 -9.27 -5.74 -22.31
C LEU A 14 -9.95 -6.12 -20.98
N LYS A 15 -11.28 -6.17 -20.95
CA LYS A 15 -12.05 -6.60 -19.77
C LYS A 15 -11.89 -8.08 -19.46
N LEU A 16 -11.68 -8.92 -20.48
CA LEU A 16 -11.38 -10.35 -20.31
C LEU A 16 -9.98 -10.51 -19.71
N ILE A 17 -8.96 -9.86 -20.29
CA ILE A 17 -7.58 -9.91 -19.80
C ILE A 17 -7.46 -9.43 -18.35
N LEU A 18 -8.15 -8.34 -18.00
CA LEU A 18 -8.12 -7.79 -16.63
C LEU A 18 -8.85 -8.67 -15.60
N LYS A 19 -9.82 -9.49 -16.02
CA LYS A 19 -10.50 -10.46 -15.13
C LYS A 19 -9.66 -11.70 -14.87
N GLU A 20 -8.78 -12.06 -15.80
CA GLU A 20 -7.92 -13.24 -15.71
C GLU A 20 -6.62 -12.98 -14.95
N GLN A 21 -6.30 -11.71 -14.63
CA GLN A 21 -5.15 -11.43 -13.78
C GLN A 21 -5.41 -11.95 -12.35
N PRO A 22 -4.58 -12.87 -11.84
CA PRO A 22 -4.71 -13.34 -10.47
C PRO A 22 -4.54 -12.15 -9.52
N VAL A 23 -5.59 -11.88 -8.75
CA VAL A 23 -5.57 -10.82 -7.75
C VAL A 23 -4.94 -11.39 -6.48
N GLY A 24 -3.65 -11.11 -6.31
CA GLY A 24 -2.88 -11.61 -5.19
C GLY A 24 -1.43 -11.82 -5.60
N ARG A 25 -0.49 -11.48 -4.72
CA ARG A 25 0.89 -11.99 -4.85
C ARG A 25 0.92 -13.35 -4.17
N GLU A 26 1.70 -14.28 -4.71
CA GLU A 26 1.98 -15.55 -4.03
C GLU A 26 2.47 -15.28 -2.60
N GLU A 27 2.05 -16.10 -1.65
CA GLU A 27 2.49 -15.99 -0.27
C GLU A 27 4.01 -15.99 -0.24
N THR A 28 4.56 -14.91 0.29
CA THR A 28 5.98 -14.66 0.23
C THR A 28 6.52 -14.77 1.65
N PRO A 29 7.23 -15.86 2.01
CA PRO A 29 7.52 -16.19 3.41
C PRO A 29 8.32 -15.12 4.18
N TRP A 30 9.08 -14.27 3.47
CA TRP A 30 9.83 -13.17 4.08
C TRP A 30 8.99 -11.91 4.32
N LEU A 31 7.79 -11.81 3.74
CA LEU A 31 6.90 -10.67 3.96
C LEU A 31 6.31 -10.69 5.37
N ASP A 32 6.02 -11.85 5.95
CA ASP A 32 5.38 -11.92 7.26
C ASP A 32 6.27 -11.40 8.40
N PRO A 33 7.56 -11.82 8.49
CA PRO A 33 8.49 -11.23 9.46
C PRO A 33 8.68 -9.72 9.26
N GLN A 34 8.68 -9.27 7.99
CA GLN A 34 8.77 -7.85 7.67
C GLN A 34 7.51 -7.12 8.17
N ARG A 35 6.32 -7.60 7.82
CA ARG A 35 5.03 -7.04 8.27
C ARG A 35 4.95 -6.97 9.79
N GLU A 36 5.41 -7.99 10.50
CA GLU A 36 5.45 -8.01 11.95
C GLU A 36 6.39 -6.93 12.51
N LYS A 37 7.59 -6.78 11.94
CA LYS A 37 8.52 -5.69 12.30
C LYS A 37 7.87 -4.32 12.11
N PHE A 38 7.27 -4.07 10.95
CA PHE A 38 6.58 -2.81 10.66
C PHE A 38 5.42 -2.56 11.64
N ALA A 39 4.61 -3.57 11.93
CA ALA A 39 3.49 -3.47 12.86
C ALA A 39 3.95 -3.20 14.31
N ARG A 40 5.08 -3.79 14.73
CA ARG A 40 5.69 -3.51 16.02
C ARG A 40 6.16 -2.05 16.12
N VAL A 41 6.97 -1.59 15.16
CA VAL A 41 7.51 -0.22 15.17
C VAL A 41 6.38 0.82 15.08
N ALA A 42 5.31 0.55 14.33
CA ALA A 42 4.13 1.41 14.27
C ALA A 42 3.41 1.55 15.63
N ARG A 43 3.27 0.45 16.39
CA ARG A 43 2.69 0.47 17.74
C ARG A 43 3.54 1.30 18.70
N GLU A 44 4.86 1.12 18.64
CA GLU A 44 5.80 1.90 19.46
C GLU A 44 5.75 3.40 19.13
N CYS A 45 5.69 3.76 17.84
CA CYS A 45 5.54 5.15 17.41
C CYS A 45 4.24 5.77 17.95
N SER A 46 3.13 5.03 17.88
CA SER A 46 1.85 5.48 18.44
C SER A 46 1.97 5.78 19.94
N GLN A 47 2.65 4.93 20.70
CA GLN A 47 2.89 5.12 22.12
C GLN A 47 3.82 6.32 22.39
N ALA A 48 4.93 6.44 21.67
CA ALA A 48 5.89 7.54 21.82
C ALA A 48 5.26 8.91 21.59
N PHE A 49 4.30 9.01 20.66
CA PHE A 49 3.60 10.25 20.32
C PHE A 49 2.22 10.40 20.98
N ARG A 50 1.83 9.52 21.92
CA ARG A 50 0.52 9.53 22.59
C ARG A 50 0.22 10.86 23.26
N HIS A 51 1.22 11.45 23.92
CA HIS A 51 1.11 12.71 24.66
C HIS A 51 1.77 13.89 23.94
N SER A 52 2.18 13.70 22.68
CA SER A 52 2.78 14.76 21.88
C SER A 52 1.78 15.89 21.62
N LYS A 53 2.22 17.13 21.83
CA LYS A 53 1.46 18.35 21.48
C LYS A 53 1.44 18.64 19.97
N LEU A 54 2.31 17.99 19.19
CA LEU A 54 2.35 18.14 17.72
C LEU A 54 1.02 17.71 17.09
N ARG A 55 0.60 18.42 16.02
CA ARG A 55 -0.62 18.14 15.26
C ARG A 55 -0.36 18.27 13.75
N GLY A 56 -1.29 17.74 12.95
CA GLY A 56 -1.28 17.87 11.49
C GLY A 56 0.03 17.39 10.85
N ALA A 57 0.49 18.11 9.82
CA ALA A 57 1.68 17.75 9.04
C ALA A 57 2.95 17.64 9.90
N ALA A 58 3.12 18.51 10.91
CA ALA A 58 4.29 18.46 11.79
C ALA A 58 4.36 17.15 12.59
N LYS A 59 3.21 16.64 13.06
CA LYS A 59 3.16 15.34 13.74
C LYS A 59 3.52 14.20 12.78
N ILE A 60 2.98 14.24 11.55
CA ILE A 60 3.25 13.22 10.53
C ILE A 60 4.74 13.18 10.18
N MET A 61 5.38 14.32 9.95
CA MET A 61 6.82 14.38 9.65
C MET A 61 7.66 13.83 10.80
N ALA A 62 7.32 14.18 12.04
CA ALA A 62 8.04 13.69 13.21
C ALA A 62 7.88 12.16 13.40
N MET A 63 6.66 11.64 13.23
CA MET A 63 6.40 10.21 13.29
C MET A 63 7.12 9.45 12.17
N ASN A 64 7.10 9.97 10.94
CA ASN A 64 7.79 9.36 9.81
C ASN A 64 9.30 9.30 10.04
N ARG A 65 9.91 10.39 10.51
CA ARG A 65 11.33 10.39 10.87
C ARG A 65 11.65 9.34 11.93
N TRP A 66 10.85 9.30 13.00
CA TRP A 66 11.02 8.36 14.10
C TRP A 66 10.92 6.90 13.64
N MET A 67 9.97 6.60 12.75
CA MET A 67 9.77 5.27 12.15
C MET A 67 10.95 4.89 11.26
N SER A 68 11.41 5.81 10.39
CA SER A 68 12.53 5.55 9.47
C SER A 68 13.85 5.28 10.19
N GLU A 69 14.07 5.82 11.37
CA GLU A 69 15.26 5.52 12.19
C GLU A 69 15.24 4.09 12.78
N ARG A 70 14.11 3.38 12.72
CA ARG A 70 13.89 2.08 13.40
C ARG A 70 13.51 0.93 12.47
N LEU A 71 13.26 1.23 11.20
CA LEU A 71 12.96 0.26 10.15
C LEU A 71 14.21 -0.13 9.41
#